data_AF-A0A175JPP0-F1
#
_entry.id   AF-A0A175JPP0-F1
#
_cell.length_a   1.000
_cell.length_b   1.000
_cell.length_c   1.000
_cell.angle_alpha   90.00
_cell.angle_beta   90.00
_cell.angle_gamma   90.00
#
_symmetry.space_group_name_H-M   'P 1'
#
loop_
_entity.id
_entity.type
_entity.pdbx_description
1 polymer ?
#
loop_
_entity_poly.entity_id
_entity_poly.type
_entity_poly.pdbx_seq_one_letter_code
_entity_poly.pdbx_strand_id
1 'polypeptide(L)'
;MKMKEFQRGSNPAEIINLSINNEQQYLMSYCSDYEISIFEMNGKVKGKSKWYTGGEQALASIKVESTSINAFFIRKDEIVVIDGRGIYQRYFIKEVDMSKIKIEGEGKIETLFGVKVEEIS
;
A
#
# COMPACT_ATOMS: atom_id res chain seq x y z
N MET A 1 0.32 -2.96 -26.22
CA MET A 1 0.46 -3.34 -24.80
C MET A 1 -0.94 -3.64 -24.26
N LYS A 2 -1.16 -4.73 -23.50
CA LYS A 2 -2.46 -5.00 -22.87
C LYS A 2 -2.51 -4.30 -21.51
N MET A 3 -3.58 -3.57 -21.23
CA MET A 3 -3.79 -2.89 -19.94
C MET A 3 -4.06 -3.93 -18.85
N LYS A 4 -3.48 -3.71 -17.66
CA LYS A 4 -3.74 -4.51 -16.46
C LYS A 4 -4.70 -3.74 -15.55
N GLU A 5 -5.73 -4.41 -15.05
CA GLU A 5 -6.77 -3.84 -14.20
C GLU A 5 -6.80 -4.58 -12.86
N PHE A 6 -7.07 -3.85 -11.78
CA PHE A 6 -7.11 -4.38 -10.42
C PHE A 6 -8.51 -4.22 -9.83
N GLN A 7 -8.98 -5.20 -9.07
CA GLN A 7 -10.28 -5.12 -8.40
C GLN A 7 -10.24 -4.09 -7.27
N ARG A 8 -11.26 -3.23 -7.20
CA ARG A 8 -11.43 -2.20 -6.15
C ARG A 8 -11.74 -2.74 -4.75
N GLY A 9 -11.88 -4.06 -4.59
CA GLY A 9 -12.42 -4.67 -3.37
C GLY A 9 -13.96 -4.57 -3.26
N SER A 10 -14.48 -4.72 -2.04
CA SER A 10 -15.92 -4.84 -1.77
C SER A 10 -16.68 -3.51 -1.85
N ASN A 11 -16.05 -2.40 -1.43
CA ASN A 11 -16.68 -1.08 -1.38
C ASN A 11 -15.85 -0.07 -2.19
N PRO A 12 -16.49 0.87 -2.91
CA PRO A 12 -15.76 2.00 -3.49
C PRO A 12 -15.11 2.84 -2.39
N ALA A 13 -13.82 3.13 -2.54
CA ALA A 13 -13.05 4.03 -1.67
C ALA A 13 -12.19 4.97 -2.53
N GLU A 14 -11.93 6.18 -2.03
CA GLU A 14 -11.05 7.14 -2.70
C GLU A 14 -9.60 6.70 -2.53
N ILE A 15 -8.82 6.77 -3.61
CA ILE A 15 -7.39 6.44 -3.57
C ILE A 15 -6.64 7.65 -3.01
N ILE A 16 -6.05 7.50 -1.82
CA ILE A 16 -5.19 8.51 -1.19
C ILE A 16 -3.78 8.44 -1.79
N ASN A 17 -3.24 7.24 -2.00
CA ASN A 17 -1.90 7.06 -2.54
C ASN A 17 -1.79 5.81 -3.44
N LEU A 18 -0.98 5.92 -4.50
CA LEU A 18 -0.48 4.80 -5.29
C LEU A 18 1.05 4.82 -5.27
N SER A 19 1.65 3.68 -4.92
CA SER A 19 3.11 3.55 -4.85
C SER A 19 3.55 2.26 -5.52
N ILE A 20 4.64 2.31 -6.26
CA ILE A 20 5.28 1.14 -6.87
C ILE A 20 6.56 0.87 -6.08
N ASN A 21 6.81 -0.39 -5.71
CA ASN A 21 8.02 -0.74 -4.99
C ASN A 21 9.27 -0.58 -5.89
N ASN A 22 10.45 -0.51 -5.28
CA ASN A 22 11.70 -0.23 -6.01
C ASN A 22 12.05 -1.28 -7.08
N GLU A 23 11.58 -2.52 -6.92
CA GLU A 23 11.77 -3.62 -7.88
C GLU A 23 10.69 -3.66 -8.98
N GLN A 24 9.73 -2.72 -8.96
CA GLN A 24 8.59 -2.66 -9.88
C GLN A 24 7.79 -3.96 -9.94
N GLN A 25 7.83 -4.74 -8.86
CA GLN A 25 7.11 -5.99 -8.71
C GLN A 25 5.68 -5.76 -8.20
N TYR A 26 5.52 -4.78 -7.31
CA TYR A 26 4.29 -4.55 -6.59
C TYR A 26 3.78 -3.13 -6.77
N LEU A 27 2.46 -3.03 -6.98
CA LEU A 27 1.69 -1.81 -6.84
C LEU A 27 0.98 -1.85 -5.49
N MET A 28 1.09 -0.79 -4.72
CA MET A 28 0.33 -0.57 -3.50
C MET A 28 -0.70 0.53 -3.73
N SER A 29 -1.93 0.30 -3.28
CA SER A 29 -2.93 1.34 -3.10
C SER A 29 -3.20 1.56 -1.62
N TYR A 30 -3.30 2.83 -1.23
CA TYR A 30 -3.83 3.24 0.07
C TYR A 30 -5.09 4.07 -0.15
N CYS A 31 -6.19 3.66 0.48
CA CYS A 31 -7.52 4.23 0.25
C CYS A 31 -8.12 4.90 1.49
N SER A 32 -9.16 5.72 1.30
CA SER A 32 -9.83 6.50 2.35
C SER A 32 -10.61 5.69 3.37
N ASP A 33 -10.77 4.39 3.14
CA ASP A 33 -11.28 3.42 4.08
C ASP A 33 -10.16 2.75 4.91
N TYR A 34 -8.97 3.35 4.92
CA TYR A 34 -7.79 2.93 5.66
C TYR A 34 -7.28 1.54 5.26
N GLU A 35 -7.52 1.12 4.02
CA GLU A 35 -7.00 -0.13 3.49
C GLU A 35 -5.75 0.08 2.64
N ILE A 36 -4.73 -0.72 2.94
CA ILE A 36 -3.58 -0.91 2.07
C ILE A 36 -3.78 -2.22 1.33
N SER A 37 -3.71 -2.18 -0.01
CA SER A 37 -3.79 -3.36 -0.87
C SER A 37 -2.55 -3.47 -1.75
N ILE A 38 -2.03 -4.69 -1.91
CA ILE A 38 -0.83 -5.00 -2.70
C ILE A 38 -1.22 -5.83 -3.92
N PHE A 39 -0.77 -5.42 -5.10
CA PHE A 39 -1.03 -6.08 -6.36
C PHE A 39 0.27 -6.45 -7.08
N GLU A 40 0.28 -7.60 -7.74
CA GLU A 40 1.40 -8.01 -8.59
C GLU A 40 1.38 -7.23 -9.91
N MET A 41 2.50 -6.62 -10.31
CA MET A 41 2.61 -5.92 -11.59
C MET A 41 3.11 -6.84 -12.71
N ASN A 42 4.09 -7.69 -12.41
CA ASN A 42 4.84 -8.46 -13.42
C ASN A 42 4.16 -9.78 -13.83
N GLY A 43 3.07 -10.15 -13.17
CA GLY A 43 2.26 -11.31 -13.55
C GLY A 43 1.59 -11.13 -14.92
N LYS A 44 1.49 -12.22 -15.70
CA LYS A 44 0.75 -12.24 -16.98
C LYS A 44 -0.68 -11.77 -16.74
N VAL A 45 -1.19 -10.86 -17.59
CA VAL A 45 -2.59 -10.41 -17.56
C VAL A 45 -3.52 -11.61 -17.66
N LYS A 46 -4.25 -11.91 -16.58
CA LYS A 46 -5.24 -12.99 -16.55
C LYS A 46 -6.61 -12.43 -16.95
N GLY A 47 -7.22 -13.00 -18.00
CA GLY A 47 -8.60 -12.70 -18.40
C GLY A 47 -8.75 -11.66 -19.52
N LYS A 48 -10.01 -11.48 -19.98
CA LYS A 48 -10.41 -10.38 -20.87
C LYS A 48 -10.80 -9.20 -19.98
N SER A 49 -10.20 -8.03 -20.18
CA SER A 49 -10.59 -6.77 -19.52
C SER A 49 -12.11 -6.63 -19.61
N LYS A 50 -12.75 -6.61 -18.44
CA LYS A 50 -14.17 -6.37 -18.26
C LYS A 50 -14.23 -5.31 -17.20
N TRP A 51 -14.39 -4.08 -17.66
CA TRP A 51 -14.35 -2.79 -16.97
C TRP A 51 -15.07 -2.68 -15.60
N TYR A 52 -15.76 -3.72 -15.12
CA TYR A 52 -16.63 -3.63 -13.96
C TYR A 52 -16.57 -4.83 -12.98
N THR A 53 -15.91 -5.95 -13.30
CA THR A 53 -15.90 -7.14 -12.41
C THR A 53 -14.68 -8.08 -12.52
N GLY A 54 -13.76 -7.84 -13.46
CA GLY A 54 -12.78 -8.87 -13.87
C GLY A 54 -11.31 -8.63 -13.55
N GLY A 55 -10.96 -7.59 -12.79
CA GLY A 55 -9.56 -7.25 -12.49
C GLY A 55 -8.86 -8.32 -11.64
N GLU A 56 -7.53 -8.22 -11.52
CA GLU A 56 -6.78 -9.06 -10.58
C GLU A 56 -7.04 -8.59 -9.13
N GLN A 57 -7.23 -9.55 -8.23
CA GLN A 57 -7.40 -9.26 -6.81
C GLN A 57 -6.07 -8.86 -6.16
N ALA A 58 -6.16 -8.13 -5.06
CA ALA A 58 -4.99 -7.87 -4.22
C ALA A 58 -4.40 -9.21 -3.74
N LEU A 59 -3.08 -9.32 -3.77
CA LEU A 59 -2.35 -10.44 -3.18
C LEU A 59 -2.47 -10.47 -1.66
N ALA A 60 -2.53 -9.29 -1.05
CA ALA A 60 -2.78 -9.08 0.37
C ALA A 60 -3.36 -7.69 0.60
N SER A 61 -4.14 -7.56 1.66
CA SER A 61 -4.57 -6.26 2.18
C SER A 61 -4.55 -6.22 3.71
N ILE A 62 -4.46 -5.01 4.26
CA ILE A 62 -4.52 -4.75 5.70
C ILE A 62 -5.25 -3.44 5.98
N LYS A 63 -6.03 -3.41 7.06
CA LYS A 63 -6.57 -2.17 7.61
C LYS A 63 -5.54 -1.54 8.55
N VAL A 64 -5.28 -0.25 8.34
CA VAL A 64 -4.44 0.57 9.20
C VAL A 64 -5.32 1.47 10.07
N GLU A 65 -4.70 2.21 10.99
CA GLU A 65 -5.45 3.07 11.90
C GLU A 65 -6.11 4.24 11.16
N SER A 66 -7.27 4.67 11.65
CA SER A 66 -8.03 5.77 11.05
C SER A 66 -7.33 7.13 11.14
N THR A 67 -6.26 7.23 11.95
CA THR A 67 -5.41 8.43 12.05
C THR A 67 -4.33 8.48 10.96
N SER A 68 -4.19 7.42 10.16
CA SER A 68 -3.20 7.31 9.08
C SER A 68 -3.54 8.28 7.96
N ILE A 69 -2.56 9.09 7.55
CA ILE A 69 -2.73 10.08 6.49
C ILE A 69 -2.09 9.63 5.17
N ASN A 70 -1.10 8.74 5.23
CA ASN A 70 -0.42 8.27 4.03
C ASN A 70 0.27 6.92 4.26
N ALA A 71 0.53 6.21 3.16
CA ALA A 71 1.34 5.00 3.13
C ALA A 71 2.19 4.97 1.86
N PHE A 72 3.41 4.42 1.93
CA PHE A 72 4.31 4.29 0.77
C PHE A 72 5.38 3.22 1.01
N PHE A 73 5.92 2.70 -0.09
CA PHE A 73 7.10 1.84 -0.06
C PHE A 73 8.35 2.65 0.30
N ILE A 74 9.18 2.11 1.17
CA ILE A 74 10.55 2.61 1.40
C ILE A 74 11.62 1.62 0.95
N ARG A 75 11.26 0.34 0.83
CA ARG A 75 12.08 -0.74 0.26
C ARG A 75 11.21 -1.68 -0.57
N LYS A 76 11.81 -2.75 -1.09
CA LYS A 76 11.11 -3.75 -1.92
C LYS A 76 9.93 -4.42 -1.20
N ASP A 77 10.06 -4.61 0.10
CA ASP A 77 9.19 -5.40 0.98
C ASP A 77 8.76 -4.63 2.23
N GLU A 78 9.04 -3.32 2.30
CA GLU A 78 8.78 -2.49 3.48
C GLU A 78 7.89 -1.30 3.12
N ILE A 79 6.79 -1.18 3.85
CA ILE A 79 5.79 -0.12 3.75
C ILE A 79 5.83 0.68 5.03
N VAL A 80 5.85 2.01 4.90
CA VAL A 80 5.67 2.93 6.01
C VAL A 80 4.30 3.56 5.91
N VAL A 81 3.60 3.61 7.05
CA VAL A 81 2.33 4.29 7.23
C VAL A 81 2.54 5.42 8.22
N ILE A 82 2.16 6.64 7.85
CA ILE A 82 2.34 7.83 8.68
C ILE A 82 0.97 8.32 9.13
N ASP A 83 0.85 8.66 10.41
CA ASP A 83 -0.34 9.26 11.00
C ASP A 83 -0.28 10.79 11.04
N GLY A 84 -1.42 11.42 11.30
CA GLY A 84 -1.53 12.89 11.38
C GLY A 84 -0.74 13.54 12.53
N ARG A 85 -0.15 12.75 13.44
CA ARG A 85 0.71 13.21 14.53
C ARG A 85 2.20 13.08 14.21
N GLY A 86 2.53 12.58 13.01
CA GLY A 86 3.90 12.30 12.60
C GLY A 86 4.45 10.98 13.15
N ILE A 87 3.63 10.13 13.77
CA ILE A 87 4.02 8.78 14.17
C ILE A 87 3.98 7.89 12.93
N TYR A 88 4.93 6.99 12.80
CA TYR A 88 4.93 6.03 11.71
C TYR A 88 4.92 4.58 12.20
N GLN A 89 4.31 3.73 11.39
CA GLN A 89 4.28 2.29 11.58
C GLN A 89 4.86 1.60 10.35
N ARG A 90 5.67 0.57 10.61
CA ARG A 90 6.29 -0.22 9.55
C ARG A 90 5.55 -1.53 9.37
N TYR A 91 5.36 -1.87 8.11
CA TYR A 91 4.77 -3.12 7.67
C TYR A 91 5.69 -3.80 6.67
N PHE A 92 5.80 -5.12 6.79
CA PHE A 92 6.63 -5.94 5.93
C PHE A 92 5.78 -6.90 5.10
N ILE A 93 6.08 -6.97 3.80
CA ILE A 93 5.54 -7.97 2.90
C ILE A 93 6.37 -9.25 3.08
N LYS A 94 5.74 -10.31 3.58
CA LYS A 94 6.37 -11.62 3.73
C LYS A 94 5.75 -12.63 2.80
N GLU A 95 6.59 -13.40 2.12
CA GLU A 95 6.16 -14.57 1.38
C GLU A 95 5.75 -15.69 2.36
N VAL A 96 4.62 -16.33 2.10
CA VAL A 96 4.06 -17.41 2.94
C VAL A 96 4.13 -18.76 2.23
N ASP A 97 3.86 -18.77 0.92
CA ASP A 97 3.91 -19.93 0.02
C ASP A 97 4.09 -19.42 -1.43
N MET A 98 4.37 -20.27 -2.43
CA MET A 98 4.84 -19.96 -3.81
C MET A 98 3.96 -19.01 -4.69
N SER A 99 3.02 -18.28 -4.12
CA SER A 99 2.27 -17.18 -4.74
C SER A 99 1.48 -16.33 -3.72
N LYS A 100 1.73 -16.52 -2.42
CA LYS A 100 0.96 -15.89 -1.34
C LYS A 100 1.89 -15.02 -0.51
N ILE A 101 1.50 -13.77 -0.34
CA ILE A 101 2.15 -12.84 0.57
C ILE A 101 1.20 -12.50 1.72
N LYS A 102 1.76 -12.00 2.81
CA LYS A 102 1.03 -11.35 3.91
C LYS A 102 1.71 -10.05 4.29
N ILE A 103 0.95 -9.15 4.90
CA ILE A 103 1.47 -7.89 5.44
C ILE A 103 1.51 -8.02 6.96
N GLU A 104 2.68 -7.84 7.56
CA GLU A 104 2.87 -7.91 9.01
C GLU A 104 3.40 -6.58 9.56
N GLY A 105 2.77 -6.06 10.61
CA GLY A 105 3.24 -4.85 11.30
C GLY A 105 4.27 -5.17 12.39
N GLU A 106 5.32 -4.36 12.50
CA GLU A 106 6.36 -4.49 13.55
C GLU A 106 6.06 -3.70 14.84
N GLY A 107 4.85 -3.14 14.96
CA GLY A 107 4.50 -2.21 16.04
C GLY A 107 4.78 -0.75 15.67
N LYS A 108 4.26 0.17 16.48
CA LYS A 108 4.35 1.61 16.24
C LYS A 108 5.71 2.14 16.68
N ILE A 109 6.31 2.96 15.84
CA ILE A 109 7.52 3.71 16.17
C ILE A 109 7.11 5.18 16.31
N GLU A 110 7.06 5.64 17.55
CA GLU A 110 6.83 7.05 17.85
C GLU A 110 8.14 7.80 17.59
N THR A 111 8.18 8.57 16.51
CA THR A 111 9.22 9.57 16.31
C THR A 111 8.53 10.92 16.18
N LEU A 112 8.63 11.73 17.24
CA LEU A 112 8.30 13.15 17.16
C LEU A 112 9.29 13.80 16.20
N PHE A 113 8.85 14.18 15.00
CA PHE A 113 9.59 15.10 14.16
C PHE A 113 9.60 16.49 14.82
N GLY A 114 10.50 16.68 15.78
CA GLY A 114 10.82 17.97 16.36
C GLY A 114 11.84 18.71 15.49
N VAL A 115 11.46 19.14 14.30
CA VAL A 115 12.25 20.14 13.57
C VAL A 115 11.79 21.51 14.09
N LYS A 116 12.62 22.15 14.92
CA LYS A 116 12.51 23.60 15.10
C LYS A 116 12.71 24.21 13.72
N VAL A 117 11.64 24.76 13.16
CA VAL A 117 11.76 25.70 12.04
C VAL A 117 12.41 26.94 12.65
N GLU A 118 13.73 27.07 12.51
CA GLU A 118 14.37 28.36 12.74
C GLU A 118 13.86 29.29 11.65
N GLU A 119 13.13 30.33 12.04
CA GLU A 119 12.77 31.44 11.13
C GLU A 119 14.06 31.95 10.49
N ILE A 120 14.13 31.87 9.16
CA ILE A 120 15.18 32.54 8.40
C ILE A 120 14.86 34.03 8.49
N SER A 121 15.59 34.73 9.36
CA SER A 121 15.59 36.19 9.50
C SER A 121 16.24 36.88 8.31
#